data_AF-A0A016UWK4-F1
#
_entry.id   AF-A0A016UWK4-F1
#
_cell.length_a   1.000
_cell.length_b   1.000
_cell.length_c   1.000
_cell.angle_alpha   90.00
_cell.angle_beta   90.00
_cell.angle_gamma   90.00
#
_symmetry.space_group_name_H-M   'P 1'
#
loop_
_entity.id
_entity.type
_entity.pdbx_description
1 polymer ?
#
loop_
_entity_poly.entity_id
_entity_poly.type
_entity_poly.pdbx_seq_one_letter_code
_entity_poly.pdbx_strand_id
1 'polypeptide(L)'
;MDNIHLRMNMAEMAFQHDEIIDDMEFAIRRFSECCDQLVPHVIRLMYSPIESIRASAFGFAIEIINQKPQTRTQLKEAYINRMRSNDLDVSRQAITFLPEFVKSCIATADELIEAALHCSTRRNALNDVSDYIVEAMSVLSQRSDEDAQNSDAKKDLKKGIHEEGEIS
;
A
#
# COMPACT_ATOMS: atom_id res chain seq x y z
N MET A 1 -6.61 -24.54 9.01
CA MET A 1 -6.33 -23.45 8.06
C MET A 1 -7.30 -23.46 6.88
N ASP A 2 -7.69 -24.63 6.35
CA ASP A 2 -8.70 -24.75 5.27
C ASP A 2 -10.04 -24.04 5.54
N ASN A 3 -10.39 -23.87 6.81
CA ASN A 3 -11.62 -23.21 7.23
C ASN A 3 -11.64 -21.71 6.86
N ILE A 4 -10.50 -21.00 6.87
CA ILE A 4 -10.46 -19.56 6.55
C ILE A 4 -10.68 -19.34 5.05
N HIS A 5 -9.97 -20.08 4.19
CA HIS A 5 -10.20 -20.01 2.74
C HIS A 5 -11.62 -20.43 2.36
N LEU A 6 -12.17 -21.47 3.00
CA LEU A 6 -13.55 -21.87 2.77
C LEU A 6 -14.53 -20.77 3.17
N ARG A 7 -14.35 -20.15 4.34
CA ARG A 7 -15.16 -19.01 4.78
C ARG A 7 -15.05 -17.83 3.82
N MET A 8 -13.85 -17.46 3.40
CA MET A 8 -13.64 -16.37 2.43
C MET A 8 -14.31 -16.68 1.08
N ASN A 9 -14.13 -17.89 0.55
CA ASN A 9 -14.78 -18.28 -0.71
C ASN A 9 -16.31 -18.27 -0.60
N MET A 10 -16.87 -18.67 0.56
CA MET A 10 -18.31 -18.60 0.80
C MET A 10 -18.80 -17.16 0.92
N ALA A 11 -18.10 -16.30 1.65
CA ALA A 11 -18.42 -14.89 1.78
C ALA A 11 -18.35 -14.16 0.42
N GLU A 12 -17.35 -14.50 -0.41
CA GLU A 12 -17.19 -13.97 -1.76
C GLU A 12 -18.34 -14.41 -2.70
N MET A 13 -18.88 -15.62 -2.51
CA MET A 13 -20.01 -16.13 -3.29
C MET A 13 -21.37 -15.62 -2.80
N ALA A 14 -21.50 -15.22 -1.53
CA ALA A 14 -22.79 -14.97 -0.88
C ALA A 14 -23.39 -13.57 -1.12
N PHE A 15 -22.69 -12.61 -1.74
CA PHE A 15 -23.17 -11.21 -1.85
C PHE A 15 -23.58 -10.57 -0.49
N GLN A 16 -23.09 -11.10 0.64
CA GLN A 16 -23.20 -10.45 1.95
C GLN A 16 -22.01 -9.48 2.07
N HIS A 17 -22.25 -8.24 1.69
CA HIS A 17 -21.18 -7.29 1.36
C HIS A 17 -20.45 -6.67 2.55
N ASP A 18 -21.06 -6.66 3.74
CA ASP A 18 -20.42 -6.13 4.96
C ASP A 18 -19.75 -7.25 5.78
N GLU A 19 -20.37 -8.45 5.84
CA GLU A 19 -19.81 -9.58 6.60
C GLU A 19 -18.43 -10.01 6.09
N ILE A 20 -18.17 -9.89 4.78
CA ILE A 20 -16.86 -10.20 4.21
C ILE A 20 -15.77 -9.22 4.66
N ILE A 21 -16.12 -7.94 4.88
CA ILE A 21 -15.17 -6.94 5.37
C ILE A 21 -14.80 -7.26 6.81
N ASP A 22 -15.81 -7.51 7.65
CA ASP A 22 -15.63 -7.87 9.06
C ASP A 22 -14.82 -9.16 9.21
N ASP A 23 -15.13 -10.18 8.42
CA ASP A 23 -14.41 -11.46 8.44
C ASP A 23 -12.97 -11.32 7.98
N MET A 24 -12.71 -10.49 6.96
CA MET A 24 -11.36 -10.22 6.47
C MET A 24 -10.54 -9.42 7.50
N GLU A 25 -11.13 -8.37 8.08
CA GLU A 25 -10.50 -7.56 9.13
C GLU A 25 -10.19 -8.42 10.37
N PHE A 26 -11.14 -9.24 10.80
CA PHE A 26 -10.95 -10.20 11.88
C PHE A 26 -9.80 -11.16 11.56
N ALA A 27 -9.78 -11.73 10.35
CA ALA A 27 -8.76 -12.69 9.96
C ALA A 27 -7.35 -12.07 9.92
N ILE A 28 -7.21 -10.87 9.34
CA ILE A 28 -5.92 -10.15 9.26
C ILE A 28 -5.38 -9.86 10.66
N ARG A 29 -6.24 -9.41 11.58
CA ARG A 29 -5.82 -9.08 12.95
C ARG A 29 -5.56 -10.31 13.81
N ARG A 30 -6.45 -11.31 13.73
CA ARG A 30 -6.41 -12.49 14.61
C ARG A 30 -5.33 -13.49 14.21
N PHE A 31 -5.07 -13.60 12.90
CA PHE A 31 -4.14 -14.56 12.31
C PHE A 31 -3.00 -13.85 11.59
N SER A 32 -2.41 -12.84 12.24
CA SER A 32 -1.30 -12.06 11.69
C SER A 32 -0.14 -12.92 11.22
N GLU A 33 0.11 -14.08 11.83
CA GLU A 33 1.18 -14.99 11.42
C GLU A 33 1.00 -15.57 10.01
N CYS A 34 -0.23 -15.68 9.52
CA CYS A 34 -0.56 -16.27 8.22
C CYS A 34 -1.48 -15.39 7.35
N CYS A 35 -1.57 -14.09 7.64
CA CYS A 35 -2.43 -13.16 6.90
C CYS A 35 -1.99 -12.98 5.43
N ASP A 36 -0.77 -13.37 5.08
CA ASP A 36 -0.26 -13.44 3.71
C ASP A 36 -1.05 -14.44 2.83
N GLN A 37 -1.68 -15.45 3.43
CA GLN A 37 -2.57 -16.37 2.72
C GLN A 37 -3.86 -15.68 2.23
N LEU A 38 -4.21 -14.52 2.79
CA LEU A 38 -5.40 -13.75 2.39
C LEU A 38 -5.16 -12.87 1.16
N VAL A 39 -3.91 -12.72 0.70
CA VAL A 39 -3.55 -11.88 -0.45
C VAL A 39 -4.40 -12.18 -1.70
N PRO A 40 -4.66 -13.43 -2.11
CA PRO A 40 -5.49 -13.71 -3.29
C PRO A 40 -6.93 -13.21 -3.14
N HIS A 41 -7.49 -13.27 -1.92
CA HIS A 41 -8.84 -12.78 -1.62
C HIS A 41 -8.89 -11.26 -1.67
N VAL A 42 -7.93 -10.59 -1.03
CA VAL A 42 -7.81 -9.13 -1.06
C VAL A 42 -7.68 -8.62 -2.50
N ILE A 43 -6.83 -9.23 -3.33
CA ILE A 43 -6.65 -8.86 -4.74
C ILE A 43 -7.97 -8.97 -5.53
N ARG A 44 -8.81 -9.95 -5.22
CA ARG A 44 -10.12 -10.13 -5.84
C ARG A 44 -11.10 -9.04 -5.38
N LEU A 45 -11.11 -8.72 -4.09
CA LEU A 45 -11.99 -7.70 -3.52
C LEU A 45 -11.66 -6.29 -4.01
N MET A 46 -10.39 -6.00 -4.36
CA MET A 46 -10.02 -4.74 -5.03
C MET A 46 -10.71 -4.54 -6.39
N TYR A 47 -11.31 -5.59 -6.98
CA TYR A 47 -12.12 -5.54 -8.20
C TYR A 47 -13.63 -5.62 -7.95
N SER A 48 -14.06 -5.58 -6.69
CA SER A 48 -15.48 -5.66 -6.36
C SER A 48 -16.26 -4.55 -7.09
N PRO A 49 -17.46 -4.82 -7.60
CA PRO A 49 -18.33 -3.76 -8.14
C PRO A 49 -18.75 -2.76 -7.04
N ILE A 50 -18.59 -3.13 -5.77
CA ILE A 50 -19.02 -2.31 -4.63
C ILE A 50 -17.85 -1.52 -4.07
N GLU A 51 -18.05 -0.21 -4.01
CA GLU A 51 -17.05 0.76 -3.58
C GLU A 51 -16.52 0.50 -2.17
N SER A 52 -17.41 0.27 -1.19
CA SER A 52 -17.01 0.01 0.20
C SER A 52 -16.09 -1.21 0.32
N ILE A 53 -16.41 -2.30 -0.38
CA ILE A 53 -15.58 -3.50 -0.42
C ILE A 53 -14.22 -3.21 -1.07
N ARG A 54 -14.20 -2.50 -2.21
CA ARG A 54 -12.93 -2.13 -2.86
C ARG A 54 -12.07 -1.29 -1.93
N ALA A 55 -12.64 -0.27 -1.32
CA ALA A 55 -11.93 0.64 -0.42
C ALA A 55 -11.31 -0.13 0.76
N SER A 56 -12.10 -0.99 1.42
CA SER A 56 -11.58 -1.86 2.48
C SER A 56 -10.49 -2.79 1.98
N ALA A 57 -10.61 -3.36 0.78
CA ALA A 57 -9.58 -4.22 0.20
C ALA A 57 -8.25 -3.50 -0.04
N PHE A 58 -8.27 -2.24 -0.50
CA PHE A 58 -7.05 -1.43 -0.59
C PHE A 58 -6.41 -1.20 0.79
N GLY A 59 -7.22 -0.93 1.81
CA GLY A 59 -6.76 -0.82 3.20
C GLY A 59 -6.13 -2.12 3.72
N PHE A 60 -6.79 -3.26 3.49
CA PHE A 60 -6.30 -4.58 3.87
C PHE A 60 -4.99 -4.94 3.17
N ALA A 61 -4.84 -4.58 1.90
CA ALA A 61 -3.57 -4.78 1.18
C ALA A 61 -2.43 -4.03 1.88
N ILE A 62 -2.64 -2.77 2.27
CA ILE A 62 -1.65 -1.97 2.99
C ILE A 62 -1.33 -2.59 4.36
N GLU A 63 -2.35 -3.02 5.09
CA GLU A 63 -2.16 -3.66 6.40
C GLU A 63 -1.36 -4.96 6.28
N ILE A 64 -1.68 -5.82 5.31
CA ILE A 64 -0.94 -7.07 5.06
C ILE A 64 0.51 -6.76 4.67
N ILE A 65 0.77 -5.74 3.84
CA ILE A 65 2.15 -5.35 3.48
C ILE A 65 2.96 -4.95 4.71
N ASN A 66 2.33 -4.17 5.61
CA ASN A 66 2.99 -3.69 6.83
C ASN A 66 3.27 -4.84 7.81
N GLN A 67 2.41 -5.85 7.88
CA GLN A 67 2.62 -7.04 8.71
C GLN A 67 3.57 -8.07 8.06
N LYS A 68 3.52 -8.21 6.74
CA LYS A 68 4.20 -9.25 5.94
C LYS A 68 4.88 -8.63 4.72
N PRO A 69 6.07 -8.01 4.88
CA PRO A 69 6.78 -7.34 3.79
C PRO A 69 7.08 -8.23 2.57
N GLN A 70 7.16 -9.56 2.74
CA GLN A 70 7.35 -10.50 1.64
C GLN A 70 6.19 -10.50 0.62
N THR A 71 4.99 -10.08 1.02
CA THR A 71 3.80 -9.98 0.14
C THR A 71 3.84 -8.74 -0.77
N ARG A 72 4.76 -7.80 -0.50
CA ARG A 72 4.82 -6.50 -1.17
C ARG A 72 4.87 -6.60 -2.68
N THR A 73 5.70 -7.50 -3.23
CA THR A 73 5.84 -7.66 -4.69
C THR A 73 4.51 -8.03 -5.33
N GLN A 74 3.83 -9.04 -4.78
CA GLN A 74 2.55 -9.52 -5.31
C GLN A 74 1.45 -8.46 -5.22
N LEU A 75 1.33 -7.79 -4.08
CA LEU A 75 0.32 -6.74 -3.88
C LEU A 75 0.61 -5.48 -4.69
N LYS A 76 1.89 -5.11 -4.87
CA LYS A 76 2.30 -4.01 -5.76
C LYS A 76 1.87 -4.26 -7.20
N GLU A 77 2.17 -5.44 -7.74
CA GLU A 77 1.80 -5.78 -9.12
C GLU A 77 0.28 -5.76 -9.31
N ALA A 78 -0.46 -6.33 -8.35
CA ALA A 78 -1.92 -6.28 -8.35
C ALA A 78 -2.42 -4.83 -8.32
N TYR A 79 -1.87 -3.99 -7.45
CA TYR A 79 -2.22 -2.58 -7.32
C TYR A 79 -1.98 -1.77 -8.60
N ILE A 80 -0.81 -1.91 -9.22
CA ILE A 80 -0.50 -1.29 -10.51
C ILE A 80 -1.51 -1.72 -11.59
N ASN A 81 -1.87 -3.00 -11.62
CA ASN A 81 -2.88 -3.51 -12.53
C ASN A 81 -4.28 -2.91 -12.25
N ARG A 82 -4.63 -2.60 -10.99
CA ARG A 82 -5.89 -1.90 -10.66
C ARG A 82 -5.88 -0.45 -11.12
N MET A 83 -4.79 0.28 -10.89
CA MET A 83 -4.63 1.65 -11.41
C MET A 83 -4.78 1.70 -12.93
N ARG A 84 -4.24 0.70 -13.64
CA ARG A 84 -4.30 0.59 -15.12
C ARG A 84 -5.57 -0.08 -15.65
N SER A 85 -6.56 -0.35 -14.81
CA SER A 85 -7.81 -0.99 -15.22
C SER A 85 -8.58 -0.13 -16.24
N ASN A 86 -9.36 -0.77 -17.12
CA ASN A 86 -10.32 -0.06 -17.97
C ASN A 86 -11.56 0.41 -17.19
N ASP A 87 -11.80 -0.19 -16.02
CA ASP A 87 -12.78 0.28 -15.05
C ASP A 87 -12.25 1.55 -14.37
N LEU A 88 -12.92 2.67 -14.65
CA LEU A 88 -12.52 3.97 -14.14
C LEU A 88 -12.75 4.11 -12.64
N ASP A 89 -13.74 3.42 -12.07
CA ASP A 89 -14.04 3.50 -10.63
C ASP A 89 -12.98 2.73 -9.84
N VAL A 90 -12.57 1.56 -10.33
CA VAL A 90 -11.44 0.81 -9.77
C VAL A 90 -10.14 1.61 -9.89
N SER A 91 -9.88 2.22 -11.05
CA SER A 91 -8.68 3.03 -11.27
C SER A 91 -8.64 4.25 -10.37
N ARG A 92 -9.78 4.96 -10.24
CA ARG A 92 -9.96 6.13 -9.38
C ARG A 92 -9.71 5.75 -7.92
N GLN A 93 -10.34 4.68 -7.44
CA GLN A 93 -10.14 4.21 -6.07
C GLN A 93 -8.67 3.85 -5.83
N ALA A 94 -8.02 3.15 -6.76
CA ALA A 94 -6.60 2.84 -6.63
C ALA A 94 -5.73 4.10 -6.54
N ILE A 95 -6.07 5.20 -7.22
CA ILE A 95 -5.31 6.45 -7.10
C ILE A 95 -5.56 7.14 -5.74
N THR A 96 -6.78 7.06 -5.20
CA THR A 96 -7.09 7.67 -3.88
C THR A 96 -6.28 7.08 -2.72
N PHE A 97 -5.92 5.80 -2.78
CA PHE A 97 -5.10 5.12 -1.76
C PHE A 97 -3.59 5.18 -2.02
N LEU A 98 -3.18 5.87 -3.10
CA LEU A 98 -1.79 5.91 -3.54
C LEU A 98 -0.83 6.47 -2.48
N PRO A 99 -1.16 7.57 -1.75
CA PRO A 99 -0.28 8.10 -0.72
C PRO A 99 0.08 7.08 0.36
N GLU A 100 -0.92 6.38 0.91
CA GLU A 100 -0.73 5.38 1.96
C GLU A 100 0.01 4.14 1.45
N PHE A 101 -0.27 3.74 0.21
CA PHE A 101 0.43 2.61 -0.41
C PHE A 101 1.91 2.94 -0.64
N VAL A 102 2.22 4.14 -1.14
CA VAL A 102 3.59 4.64 -1.30
C VAL A 102 4.32 4.70 0.04
N LYS A 103 3.66 5.21 1.09
CA LYS A 103 4.23 5.25 2.46
C LYS A 103 4.64 3.86 2.97
N SER A 104 3.86 2.85 2.63
CA SER A 104 4.08 1.45 3.04
C SER A 104 5.06 0.69 2.11
N CYS A 105 5.28 1.21 0.90
CA CYS A 105 6.08 0.60 -0.17
C CYS A 105 7.14 1.55 -0.77
N ILE A 106 7.88 2.29 0.08
CA ILE A 106 8.82 3.32 -0.41
C ILE A 106 9.84 2.80 -1.42
N ALA A 107 10.38 1.61 -1.21
CA ALA A 107 11.37 1.02 -2.11
C ALA A 107 10.88 0.87 -3.56
N THR A 108 9.57 0.93 -3.79
CA THR A 108 8.93 0.82 -5.11
C THR A 108 7.99 2.00 -5.39
N ALA A 109 8.15 3.12 -4.68
CA ALA A 109 7.28 4.29 -4.78
C ALA A 109 7.33 4.92 -6.18
N ASP A 110 8.51 5.01 -6.79
CA ASP A 110 8.68 5.59 -8.12
C ASP A 110 7.84 4.86 -9.17
N GLU A 111 7.85 3.53 -9.17
CA GLU A 111 7.05 2.72 -10.09
C GLU A 111 5.53 2.95 -9.91
N LEU A 112 5.08 3.13 -8.68
CA LEU A 112 3.67 3.37 -8.34
C LEU A 112 3.22 4.76 -8.82
N ILE A 113 4.05 5.78 -8.56
CA ILE A 113 3.79 7.17 -8.98
C ILE A 113 3.82 7.28 -10.50
N GLU A 114 4.80 6.66 -11.17
CA GLU A 114 4.88 6.64 -12.63
C GLU A 114 3.64 5.99 -13.26
N ALA A 115 3.19 4.85 -12.70
CA ALA A 115 1.98 4.19 -13.16
C ALA A 115 0.73 5.08 -13.00
N ALA A 116 0.61 5.81 -11.89
CA ALA A 116 -0.49 6.73 -11.64
C ALA A 116 -0.46 7.95 -12.59
N LEU A 117 0.70 8.57 -12.79
CA LEU A 117 0.90 9.68 -13.72
C LEU A 117 0.53 9.30 -15.16
N HIS A 118 1.03 8.16 -15.64
CA HIS A 118 0.68 7.66 -16.97
C HIS A 118 -0.83 7.38 -17.12
N CYS A 119 -1.47 6.92 -16.04
CA CYS A 119 -2.91 6.68 -16.01
C CYS A 119 -3.74 7.97 -16.09
N SER A 120 -3.36 8.99 -15.31
CA SER A 120 -4.07 10.27 -15.24
C SER A 120 -3.89 11.08 -16.52
N THR A 121 -2.66 11.19 -17.03
CA THR A 121 -2.35 11.96 -18.25
C THR A 121 -3.04 11.45 -19.51
N ARG A 122 -3.27 10.13 -19.61
CA ARG A 122 -3.97 9.53 -20.75
C ARG A 122 -5.49 9.56 -20.62
N ARG A 123 -6.03 9.77 -19.42
CA ARG A 123 -7.45 9.63 -19.11
C ARG A 123 -7.95 10.86 -18.37
N ASN A 124 -8.45 11.84 -19.11
CA ASN A 124 -9.04 13.07 -18.57
C ASN A 124 -10.12 12.84 -17.49
N ALA A 125 -10.75 11.65 -17.47
CA ALA A 125 -11.74 11.26 -16.47
C ALA A 125 -11.18 11.02 -15.05
N LEU A 126 -9.85 11.07 -14.86
CA LEU A 126 -9.17 10.88 -13.58
C LEU A 126 -8.51 12.17 -13.04
N ASN A 127 -8.83 13.34 -13.63
CA ASN A 127 -8.22 14.60 -13.21
C ASN A 127 -8.55 14.98 -11.75
N ASP A 128 -9.71 14.57 -11.25
CA ASP A 128 -10.17 14.83 -9.87
C ASP A 128 -9.39 14.05 -8.80
N VAL A 129 -8.63 13.03 -9.18
CA VAL A 129 -7.74 12.29 -8.27
C VAL A 129 -6.27 12.67 -8.42
N SER A 130 -5.95 13.72 -9.18
CA SER A 130 -4.57 14.18 -9.38
C SER A 130 -3.92 14.66 -8.08
N ASP A 131 -4.71 15.20 -7.14
CA ASP A 131 -4.20 15.68 -5.85
C ASP A 131 -3.56 14.54 -5.03
N TYR A 132 -4.11 13.33 -5.09
CA TYR A 132 -3.52 12.15 -4.44
C TYR A 132 -2.18 11.73 -5.06
N ILE A 133 -1.96 12.00 -6.35
CA ILE A 133 -0.67 11.75 -7.00
C ILE A 133 0.37 12.76 -6.49
N VAL A 134 -0.01 14.04 -6.39
CA VAL A 134 0.85 15.10 -5.84
C VAL A 134 1.18 14.84 -4.37
N GLU A 135 0.21 14.38 -3.59
CA GLU A 135 0.43 13.96 -2.21
C GLU A 135 1.40 12.78 -2.12
N ALA A 136 1.22 11.73 -2.92
CA ALA A 136 2.12 10.59 -2.95
C ALA A 136 3.57 10.97 -3.31
N MET A 137 3.75 11.89 -4.24
CA MET A 137 5.07 12.46 -4.56
C MET A 137 5.67 13.22 -3.36
N SER A 138 4.85 13.99 -2.65
CA SER A 138 5.28 14.73 -1.46
C SER A 138 5.71 13.79 -0.32
N VAL A 139 4.98 12.68 -0.11
CA VAL A 139 5.34 11.62 0.86
C VAL A 139 6.71 11.02 0.54
N LEU A 140 7.02 10.78 -0.75
CA LEU A 140 8.32 10.26 -1.16
C LEU A 140 9.45 11.26 -0.94
N SER A 141 9.23 12.54 -1.26
CA SER A 141 10.23 13.61 -1.09
C SER A 141 10.57 13.85 0.39
N GLN A 142 9.57 13.93 1.27
CA GLN A 142 9.79 14.17 2.71
C GLN A 142 10.68 13.10 3.34
N ARG A 143 10.50 11.83 2.97
CA ARG A 143 11.27 10.71 3.53
C ARG A 143 12.73 10.72 3.06
N SER A 144 12.97 11.19 1.83
CA SER A 144 14.31 11.34 1.27
C SER A 144 15.12 12.44 1.97
N ASP A 145 14.45 13.54 2.35
CA ASP A 145 15.06 14.64 3.10
C ASP A 145 15.36 14.26 4.56
N GLU A 146 14.48 13.49 5.21
CA GLU A 146 14.70 12.95 6.57
C GLU A 146 15.89 11.97 6.64
N ASP A 147 16.03 11.09 5.64
CA ASP A 147 17.16 10.16 5.56
C ASP A 147 18.49 10.87 5.30
N ALA A 148 18.48 11.94 4.49
CA ALA A 148 19.66 12.78 4.24
C ALA A 148 20.11 13.51 5.52
N GLN A 149 19.20 14.15 6.24
CA GLN A 149 19.51 14.87 7.48
C GLN A 149 20.02 13.95 8.61
N ASN A 150 19.47 12.73 8.72
CA ASN A 150 19.92 11.74 9.70
C ASN A 150 21.31 11.17 9.37
N SER A 151 21.67 11.11 8.07
CA SER A 151 23.00 10.69 7.62
C SER A 151 24.09 11.73 7.92
N ASP A 152 23.76 13.02 7.83
CA ASP A 152 24.69 14.11 8.15
C ASP A 152 24.90 14.26 9.66
N ALA A 153 23.83 14.17 10.47
CA ALA A 153 23.94 14.20 11.93
C ALA A 153 24.81 13.05 12.50
N LYS A 154 24.81 11.87 11.86
CA LYS A 154 25.69 10.75 12.24
C LYS A 154 27.15 10.93 11.80
N LYS A 155 27.42 11.70 10.73
CA LYS A 155 28.80 12.02 10.33
C LYS A 155 29.45 13.02 11.30
N ASP A 156 28.69 14.00 11.78
CA ASP A 156 29.20 14.98 12.75
C ASP A 156 29.49 14.36 14.12
N LEU A 157 28.66 13.42 14.59
CA LEU A 157 28.92 12.73 15.86
C LEU A 157 30.17 11.85 15.83
N LYS A 158 30.59 11.35 14.66
CA LYS A 158 31.84 10.57 14.51
C LYS A 158 33.10 11.43 14.46
N LYS A 159 32.99 12.72 14.13
CA LYS A 159 34.13 13.67 14.17
C LYS A 159 34.41 14.21 15.57
N GLY A 160 33.42 14.21 16.47
CA GLY A 160 33.58 14.74 17.84
C GLY A 160 34.20 13.79 18.88
N ILE A 161 34.43 12.51 18.56
CA ILE A 161 34.91 11.50 19.55
C ILE A 161 36.42 11.22 19.37
N HIS A 162 37.14 11.98 18.55
CA HIS A 162 38.56 11.73 18.27
C HIS A 162 39.51 12.88 18.64
N GLU A 163 39.12 13.76 19.57
CA GLU A 163 39.98 14.90 20.00
C GLU A 163 40.09 15.12 21.52
N GLU A 164 39.73 14.16 22.37
CA GLU A 164 40.06 14.26 23.81
C GLU A 164 40.72 12.98 24.31
N GLY A 165 42.04 12.94 24.24
CA GLY A 165 42.81 11.80 24.73
C GLY A 165 44.33 11.94 24.65
N GLU A 166 44.89 13.14 24.77
CA GLU A 166 46.33 13.31 25.02
C GLU A 166 46.58 14.61 25.79
N ILE A 167 46.59 14.53 27.12
CA ILE A 167 47.26 15.50 27.98
C ILE A 167 47.89 14.80 29.17
N SER A 168 49.23 14.74 29.10
CA SER A 168 50.26 14.64 30.15
C SER A 168 50.38 13.33 30.95
#